data_AF-A0A0C3E4P8-F1
#
_entry.id   AF-A0A0C3E4P8-F1
#
_cell.length_a   1.000
_cell.length_b   1.000
_cell.length_c   1.000
_cell.angle_alpha   90.00
_cell.angle_beta   90.00
_cell.angle_gamma   90.00
#
_symmetry.space_group_name_H-M   'P 1'
#
loop_
_entity.id
_entity.type
_entity.pdbx_description
1 polymer ?
#
loop_
_entity_poly.entity_id
_entity_poly.type
_entity_poly.pdbx_seq_one_letter_code
_entity_poly.pdbx_strand_id
1 'polypeptide(L)'
;QHGEPDLVPSSLKAMDGNNSAKRMDNVGHADCRTFPSTYMISRADVDTFKDDVRMRPGQHGNAEDHDGGCADTWQATSAVDEDTVKVFEQTGIFLSACRYGIILTCAEMLHSRELYMSELMINKLIGVHGNDQAIGSDIGCSLSATLAASSIAQMARAANMQLVVNAFHGHAHNHMCQLQYHPLYLPGTGLEDFETCKRVFSSSNATAALIHHASHFHYVQYLDLHFSQWDADKYAELSMIISTNMAELDAYRALHPNENLDFGSWAAEELAYLKAVRSEPKHDALRVTYVEELEKLAKVR
;
A
#
# COMPACT_ATOMS: atom_id res chain seq x y z
N GLN A 1 5.27 6.90 27.67
CA GLN A 1 5.45 6.98 29.15
C GLN A 1 6.70 7.82 29.40
N HIS A 2 6.97 8.34 30.61
CA HIS A 2 8.22 9.11 30.82
C HIS A 2 9.44 8.17 30.70
N GLY A 3 10.29 8.40 29.70
CA GLY A 3 11.57 7.69 29.52
C GLY A 3 11.59 6.57 28.47
N GLU A 4 10.48 6.31 27.78
CA GLU A 4 10.51 5.44 26.59
C GLU A 4 11.08 6.21 25.40
N PRO A 5 11.93 5.59 24.56
CA PRO A 5 12.39 6.22 23.32
C PRO A 5 11.20 6.44 22.37
N ASP A 6 11.25 7.54 21.62
CA ASP A 6 10.27 7.80 20.58
C ASP A 6 10.33 6.68 19.52
N LEU A 7 9.16 6.13 19.17
CA LEU A 7 9.05 5.13 18.12
C LEU A 7 9.16 5.80 16.75
N VAL A 8 10.03 5.27 15.89
CA VAL A 8 10.15 5.67 14.50
C VAL A 8 10.03 4.41 13.63
N PRO A 9 8.91 4.22 12.92
CA PRO A 9 7.74 5.09 12.84
C PRO A 9 6.88 5.09 14.13
N SER A 10 6.19 6.20 14.40
CA SER A 10 5.25 6.43 15.50
C SER A 10 3.95 5.63 15.34
N SER A 11 3.60 5.27 14.09
CA SER A 11 2.41 4.48 13.78
C SER A 11 2.53 3.77 12.42
N LEU A 12 1.91 2.59 12.34
CA LEU A 12 1.86 1.75 11.14
C LEU A 12 0.44 1.73 10.57
N LYS A 13 0.32 1.94 9.27
CA LYS A 13 -0.95 2.01 8.54
C LYS A 13 -0.81 1.32 7.19
N ALA A 14 -1.91 0.83 6.65
CA ALA A 14 -2.01 0.42 5.26
C ALA A 14 -3.01 1.32 4.54
N MET A 15 -2.84 1.49 3.22
CA MET A 15 -3.85 2.09 2.35
C MET A 15 -3.86 1.44 0.98
N ASP A 16 -5.05 1.31 0.41
CA ASP A 16 -5.23 0.66 -0.88
C ASP A 16 -6.63 0.96 -1.47
N GLY A 17 -6.82 0.61 -2.75
CA GLY A 17 -8.07 0.69 -3.48
C GLY A 17 -8.77 -0.66 -3.65
N ASN A 18 -10.10 -0.66 -3.64
CA ASN A 18 -10.93 -1.83 -3.95
C ASN A 18 -11.99 -1.48 -4.99
N ASN A 19 -11.95 -2.21 -6.11
CA ASN A 19 -12.87 -2.05 -7.23
C ASN A 19 -14.14 -2.89 -7.10
N SER A 20 -14.38 -3.54 -5.96
CA SER A 20 -15.59 -4.35 -5.75
C SER A 20 -16.77 -3.53 -5.23
N ALA A 21 -16.49 -2.39 -4.57
CA ALA A 21 -17.50 -1.50 -4.01
C ALA A 21 -18.09 -0.55 -5.07
N LYS A 22 -18.65 -1.12 -6.15
CA LYS A 22 -19.17 -0.36 -7.29
C LYS A 22 -20.62 0.06 -7.10
N ARG A 23 -21.03 1.17 -7.72
CA ARG A 23 -22.42 1.61 -7.84
C ARG A 23 -22.70 2.12 -9.25
N MET A 24 -23.81 1.69 -9.83
CA MET A 24 -24.20 2.12 -11.18
C MET A 24 -24.47 3.63 -11.24
N ASP A 25 -24.18 4.23 -12.39
CA ASP A 25 -24.39 5.65 -12.63
C ASP A 25 -25.88 5.99 -12.73
N ASN A 26 -26.68 5.14 -13.38
CA ASN A 26 -28.08 5.40 -13.71
C ASN A 26 -29.12 4.99 -12.64
N VAL A 27 -28.71 4.78 -11.38
CA VAL A 27 -29.58 4.29 -10.30
C VAL A 27 -29.71 5.28 -9.14
N GLY A 28 -30.88 5.27 -8.52
CA GLY A 28 -31.10 5.95 -7.23
C GLY A 28 -31.17 7.47 -7.27
N HIS A 29 -31.22 8.11 -8.45
CA HIS A 29 -31.29 9.57 -8.60
C HIS A 29 -32.53 10.23 -7.99
N ALA A 30 -33.58 9.45 -7.71
CA ALA A 30 -34.78 9.96 -7.02
C ALA A 30 -34.54 10.23 -5.53
N ASP A 31 -33.49 9.65 -4.95
CA ASP A 31 -33.12 9.84 -3.55
C ASP A 31 -32.04 10.92 -3.44
N CYS A 32 -32.47 12.12 -3.05
CA CYS A 32 -31.59 13.28 -2.89
C CYS A 32 -30.92 13.35 -1.50
N ARG A 33 -31.08 12.34 -0.64
CA ARG A 33 -30.49 12.35 0.70
C ARG A 33 -28.99 12.12 0.62
N THR A 34 -28.28 12.67 1.59
CA THR A 34 -26.85 12.40 1.82
C THR A 34 -26.69 11.74 3.18
N PHE A 35 -25.99 10.61 3.23
CA PHE A 35 -25.71 9.94 4.49
C PHE A 35 -24.47 10.57 5.14
N PRO A 36 -24.56 11.07 6.39
CA PRO A 36 -23.40 11.59 7.09
C PRO A 36 -22.55 10.43 7.60
N SER A 37 -21.41 10.19 6.96
CA SER A 37 -20.43 9.17 7.39
C SER A 37 -19.24 9.83 8.09
N THR A 38 -18.75 9.20 9.15
CA THR A 38 -17.49 9.58 9.81
C THR A 38 -16.26 8.97 9.15
N TYR A 39 -16.45 7.95 8.30
CA TYR A 39 -15.37 7.30 7.56
C TYR A 39 -15.06 8.02 6.24
N MET A 40 -16.11 8.47 5.53
CA MET A 40 -15.98 8.95 4.16
C MET A 40 -15.42 10.38 4.07
N ILE A 41 -14.39 10.56 3.26
CA ILE A 41 -13.87 11.86 2.83
C ILE A 41 -14.89 12.49 1.87
N SER A 42 -15.16 13.79 2.06
CA SER A 42 -16.12 14.50 1.21
C SER A 42 -15.63 14.62 -0.23
N ARG A 43 -16.54 14.65 -1.20
CA ARG A 43 -16.21 14.85 -2.62
C ARG A 43 -15.43 16.16 -2.86
N ALA A 44 -15.77 17.20 -2.10
CA ALA A 44 -15.10 18.50 -2.17
C ALA A 44 -13.64 18.40 -1.75
N ASP A 45 -13.32 17.64 -0.69
CA ASP A 45 -11.94 17.42 -0.25
C ASP A 45 -11.18 16.56 -1.27
N VAL A 46 -11.81 15.51 -1.82
CA VAL A 46 -11.24 14.69 -2.89
C VAL A 46 -10.90 15.55 -4.12
N ASP A 47 -11.77 16.49 -4.49
CA ASP A 47 -11.58 17.38 -5.65
C ASP A 47 -10.40 18.35 -5.51
N THR A 48 -9.86 18.56 -4.30
CA THR A 48 -8.68 19.41 -4.10
C THR A 48 -7.40 18.81 -4.71
N PHE A 49 -7.34 17.48 -4.86
CA PHE A 49 -6.17 16.75 -5.40
C PHE A 49 -6.28 16.41 -6.88
N LYS A 50 -7.38 16.79 -7.56
CA LYS A 50 -7.64 16.40 -8.96
C LYS A 50 -6.55 16.84 -9.95
N ASP A 51 -5.86 17.94 -9.64
CA ASP A 51 -4.86 18.54 -10.53
C ASP A 51 -3.44 18.03 -10.24
N ASP A 52 -3.21 17.29 -9.16
CA ASP A 52 -1.88 16.73 -8.82
C ASP A 52 -1.39 15.71 -9.86
N VAL A 53 -2.31 15.09 -10.61
CA VAL A 53 -2.00 14.18 -11.72
C VAL A 53 -1.30 14.92 -12.88
N ARG A 54 -1.55 16.23 -13.06
CA ARG A 54 -0.94 17.03 -14.15
C ARG A 54 0.52 17.39 -13.89
N MET A 55 0.97 17.26 -12.64
CA MET A 55 2.36 17.51 -12.24
C MET A 55 3.27 16.30 -12.51
N ARG A 56 2.70 15.19 -13.02
CA ARG A 56 3.47 14.01 -13.43
C ARG A 56 4.23 14.33 -14.73
N PRO A 57 5.58 14.26 -14.73
CA PRO A 57 6.32 14.24 -15.98
C PRO A 57 5.76 13.11 -16.85
N GLY A 58 5.43 13.42 -18.11
CA GLY A 58 4.59 12.57 -18.94
C GLY A 58 5.08 11.13 -19.03
N GLN A 59 4.13 10.19 -19.00
CA GLN A 59 4.29 8.78 -19.39
C GLN A 59 4.75 8.57 -20.86
N HIS A 60 5.15 9.64 -21.57
CA HIS A 60 5.60 9.61 -22.95
C HIS A 60 6.78 10.56 -23.11
N GLY A 61 7.98 10.10 -22.79
CA GLY A 61 9.21 10.87 -22.97
C GLY A 61 10.46 10.10 -22.58
N ASN A 62 11.04 9.41 -23.57
CA ASN A 62 12.40 8.90 -23.67
C ASN A 62 13.11 8.42 -22.39
N ALA A 63 13.27 7.10 -22.33
CA ALA A 63 14.44 6.36 -21.86
C ALA A 63 15.64 7.24 -21.44
N GLU A 64 15.62 7.69 -20.20
CA GLU A 64 16.84 7.93 -19.44
C GLU A 64 16.83 6.97 -18.26
N ASP A 65 17.96 6.27 -18.13
CA ASP A 65 18.28 5.14 -17.27
C ASP A 65 18.03 5.47 -15.78
N HIS A 66 16.78 5.49 -15.36
CA HIS A 66 16.38 5.57 -13.95
C HIS A 66 16.45 4.16 -13.35
N ASP A 67 17.64 3.83 -12.83
CA ASP A 67 17.96 2.84 -11.81
C ASP A 67 16.84 1.82 -11.49
N GLY A 68 16.63 0.83 -12.36
CA GLY A 68 15.90 -0.41 -12.04
C GLY A 68 14.47 -0.28 -11.48
N GLY A 69 13.66 0.66 -11.98
CA GLY A 69 12.29 0.86 -11.50
C GLY A 69 11.34 -0.33 -11.71
N CYS A 70 10.63 -0.76 -10.66
CA CYS A 70 9.66 -1.87 -10.72
C CYS A 70 8.41 -1.57 -11.58
N ALA A 71 8.13 -0.29 -11.84
CA ALA A 71 6.93 0.14 -12.56
C ALA A 71 6.85 -0.36 -14.00
N ASP A 72 8.00 -0.65 -14.63
CA ASP A 72 8.06 -1.10 -16.02
C ASP A 72 7.73 -2.60 -16.17
N THR A 73 7.83 -3.37 -15.09
CA THR A 73 7.65 -4.85 -15.10
C THR A 73 6.30 -5.28 -14.55
N TRP A 74 5.65 -4.45 -13.73
CA TRP A 74 4.40 -4.79 -13.05
C TRP A 74 3.28 -3.82 -13.45
N GLN A 75 2.43 -4.26 -14.38
CA GLN A 75 1.10 -3.68 -14.56
C GLN A 75 0.13 -4.35 -13.58
N ALA A 76 -0.51 -3.55 -12.72
CA ALA A 76 -1.71 -4.01 -12.05
C ALA A 76 -2.70 -4.49 -13.12
N THR A 77 -3.30 -5.66 -12.92
CA THR A 77 -4.20 -6.27 -13.91
C THR A 77 -5.39 -5.34 -14.15
N SER A 78 -5.34 -4.53 -15.22
CA SER A 78 -6.50 -3.80 -15.74
C SER A 78 -7.39 -4.80 -16.47
N ALA A 79 -8.01 -5.72 -15.74
CA ALA A 79 -8.88 -6.77 -16.28
C ALA A 79 -10.29 -6.25 -16.64
N VAL A 80 -10.52 -4.94 -16.50
CA VAL A 80 -11.82 -4.33 -16.77
C VAL A 80 -11.71 -3.49 -18.03
N ASP A 81 -12.46 -3.90 -19.05
CA ASP A 81 -12.68 -3.13 -20.27
C ASP A 81 -13.15 -1.72 -19.91
N GLU A 82 -12.59 -0.68 -20.54
CA GLU A 82 -12.95 0.72 -20.26
C GLU A 82 -14.48 0.94 -20.40
N ASP A 83 -15.12 0.19 -21.30
CA ASP A 83 -16.57 0.24 -21.49
C ASP A 83 -17.37 -0.39 -20.32
N THR A 84 -16.80 -1.34 -19.58
CA THR A 84 -17.42 -1.86 -18.35
C THR A 84 -17.28 -0.91 -17.15
N VAL A 85 -16.30 0.00 -17.15
CA VAL A 85 -16.14 1.00 -16.08
C VAL A 85 -17.19 2.12 -16.22
N LYS A 86 -17.52 2.52 -17.45
CA LYS A 86 -18.48 3.60 -17.80
C LYS A 86 -19.88 3.45 -17.19
N VAL A 87 -20.27 2.25 -16.79
CA VAL A 87 -21.59 1.98 -16.22
C VAL A 87 -21.69 2.40 -14.74
N PHE A 88 -20.55 2.66 -14.07
CA PHE A 88 -20.48 2.87 -12.63
C PHE A 88 -20.13 4.31 -12.24
N GLU A 89 -20.96 5.02 -11.47
CA GLU A 89 -20.55 6.33 -10.92
C GLU A 89 -19.40 6.16 -9.91
N GLN A 90 -19.55 5.24 -8.96
CA GLN A 90 -18.47 4.77 -8.07
C GLN A 90 -17.86 3.51 -8.64
N THR A 91 -16.58 3.57 -8.96
CA THR A 91 -15.79 2.43 -9.47
C THR A 91 -15.21 1.59 -8.34
N GLY A 92 -15.23 2.09 -7.11
CA GLY A 92 -14.67 1.44 -5.94
C GLY A 92 -14.54 2.39 -4.74
N ILE A 93 -13.72 1.97 -3.78
CA ILE A 93 -13.33 2.76 -2.62
C ILE A 93 -11.82 2.70 -2.40
N PHE A 94 -11.23 3.77 -1.89
CA PHE A 94 -9.84 3.82 -1.45
C PHE A 94 -9.81 4.09 0.05
N LEU A 95 -9.23 3.19 0.85
CA LEU A 95 -9.27 3.31 2.32
C LEU A 95 -7.89 3.22 2.94
N SER A 96 -7.79 3.70 4.18
CA SER A 96 -6.67 3.43 5.06
C SER A 96 -7.15 2.78 6.36
N ALA A 97 -6.36 1.84 6.86
CA ALA A 97 -6.56 1.19 8.15
C ALA A 97 -5.26 1.21 8.97
N CYS A 98 -5.38 1.21 10.30
CA CYS A 98 -4.23 1.02 11.16
C CYS A 98 -3.82 -0.47 11.20
N ARG A 99 -2.64 -0.76 11.75
CA ARG A 99 -2.14 -2.13 11.94
C ARG A 99 -3.09 -3.10 12.66
N TYR A 100 -4.02 -2.59 13.45
CA TYR A 100 -4.99 -3.41 14.19
C TYR A 100 -6.27 -3.70 13.40
N GLY A 101 -6.34 -3.26 12.13
CA GLY A 101 -7.53 -3.43 11.30
C GLY A 101 -8.56 -2.33 11.42
N ILE A 102 -8.41 -1.36 12.33
CA ILE A 102 -9.38 -0.27 12.49
C ILE A 102 -9.29 0.67 11.29
N ILE A 103 -10.43 0.96 10.67
CA ILE A 103 -10.51 1.84 9.51
C ILE A 103 -10.32 3.28 9.97
N LEU A 104 -9.39 3.99 9.33
CA LEU A 104 -9.05 5.36 9.68
C LEU A 104 -9.85 6.35 8.83
N THR A 105 -9.95 6.09 7.53
CA THR A 105 -10.75 6.89 6.60
C THR A 105 -10.91 6.17 5.27
N CYS A 106 -11.88 6.59 4.48
CA CYS A 106 -12.24 6.01 3.19
C CYS A 106 -12.63 7.12 2.20
N ALA A 107 -12.36 6.94 0.93
CA ALA A 107 -12.75 7.84 -0.14
C ALA A 107 -13.44 7.05 -1.26
N GLU A 108 -14.48 7.63 -1.85
CA GLU A 108 -15.13 7.07 -3.03
C GLU A 108 -14.21 7.22 -4.25
N MET A 109 -13.95 6.13 -4.96
CA MET A 109 -13.29 6.17 -6.27
C MET A 109 -14.37 6.41 -7.33
N LEU A 110 -14.20 7.48 -8.09
CA LEU A 110 -15.07 7.81 -9.23
C LEU A 110 -14.22 7.73 -10.50
N HIS A 111 -14.88 7.62 -11.65
CA HIS A 111 -14.26 7.68 -12.98
C HIS A 111 -13.02 8.57 -13.05
N SER A 112 -11.87 8.01 -13.45
CA SER A 112 -10.58 8.68 -13.64
C SER A 112 -9.90 9.29 -12.39
N ARG A 113 -10.41 9.02 -11.19
CA ARG A 113 -9.92 9.62 -9.93
C ARG A 113 -9.02 8.73 -9.08
N GLU A 114 -8.74 7.50 -9.50
CA GLU A 114 -7.89 6.57 -8.74
C GLU A 114 -6.47 7.13 -8.55
N LEU A 115 -6.01 7.95 -9.51
CA LEU A 115 -4.62 8.37 -9.62
C LEU A 115 -4.12 9.20 -8.43
N TYR A 116 -4.96 9.99 -7.78
CA TYR A 116 -4.54 10.91 -6.71
C TYR A 116 -5.03 10.53 -5.31
N MET A 117 -5.66 9.36 -5.17
CA MET A 117 -6.25 8.91 -3.90
C MET A 117 -5.18 8.66 -2.83
N SER A 118 -4.01 8.17 -3.24
CA SER A 118 -2.89 7.93 -2.32
C SER A 118 -2.36 9.23 -1.72
N GLU A 119 -2.18 10.29 -2.52
CA GLU A 119 -1.71 11.60 -2.09
C GLU A 119 -2.74 12.27 -1.16
N LEU A 120 -4.02 12.24 -1.53
CA LEU A 120 -5.12 12.69 -0.68
C LEU A 120 -5.10 11.99 0.68
N MET A 121 -4.97 10.66 0.66
CA MET A 121 -4.95 9.81 1.86
C MET A 121 -3.77 10.16 2.76
N ILE A 122 -2.56 10.26 2.19
CA ILE A 122 -1.35 10.66 2.91
C ILE A 122 -1.53 12.05 3.53
N ASN A 123 -2.06 13.03 2.79
CA ASN A 123 -2.29 14.38 3.31
C ASN A 123 -3.23 14.38 4.52
N LYS A 124 -4.35 13.63 4.42
CA LYS A 124 -5.30 13.48 5.52
C LYS A 124 -4.65 12.83 6.73
N LEU A 125 -3.89 11.75 6.53
CA LEU A 125 -3.22 11.02 7.60
C LEU A 125 -2.16 11.86 8.30
N ILE A 126 -1.38 12.68 7.58
CA ILE A 126 -0.43 13.64 8.18
C ILE A 126 -1.18 14.65 9.06
N GLY A 127 -2.26 15.23 8.54
CA GLY A 127 -3.05 16.23 9.29
C GLY A 127 -3.70 15.70 10.57
N VAL A 128 -4.03 14.40 10.62
CA VAL A 128 -4.71 13.78 11.77
C VAL A 128 -3.74 13.13 12.75
N HIS A 129 -2.70 12.44 12.26
CA HIS A 129 -1.82 11.61 13.07
C HIS A 129 -0.39 12.15 13.23
N GLY A 130 -0.05 13.25 12.55
CA GLY A 130 1.25 13.92 12.71
C GLY A 130 2.38 13.27 11.92
N ASN A 131 3.56 13.22 12.52
CA ASN A 131 4.80 12.83 11.84
C ASN A 131 5.16 11.36 12.09
N ASP A 132 6.21 10.91 11.41
CA ASP A 132 6.88 9.63 11.58
C ASP A 132 5.96 8.43 11.33
N GLN A 133 5.08 8.51 10.33
CA GLN A 133 4.17 7.41 10.02
C GLN A 133 4.74 6.50 8.93
N ALA A 134 4.52 5.19 9.05
CA ALA A 134 4.74 4.25 7.96
C ALA A 134 3.41 3.83 7.33
N ILE A 135 3.33 3.94 6.00
CA ILE A 135 2.15 3.59 5.21
C ILE A 135 2.52 2.51 4.18
N GLY A 136 1.89 1.35 4.33
CA GLY A 136 1.97 0.25 3.37
C GLY A 136 0.99 0.36 2.22
N SER A 137 1.42 0.00 1.02
CA SER A 137 0.62 -0.09 -0.20
C SER A 137 1.29 -1.05 -1.19
N ASP A 138 0.52 -1.75 -2.03
CA ASP A 138 1.05 -2.60 -3.12
C ASP A 138 2.07 -1.87 -4.00
N ILE A 139 1.91 -0.54 -4.14
CA ILE A 139 2.71 0.31 -5.00
C ILE A 139 3.61 1.26 -4.22
N GLY A 140 3.94 0.96 -2.96
CA GLY A 140 4.74 1.84 -2.08
C GLY A 140 6.01 2.41 -2.73
N CYS A 141 6.72 1.60 -3.55
CA CYS A 141 7.94 2.04 -4.23
C CYS A 141 7.69 3.08 -5.34
N SER A 142 6.69 2.87 -6.21
CA SER A 142 6.36 3.82 -7.27
C SER A 142 5.61 5.03 -6.73
N LEU A 143 4.81 4.83 -5.67
CA LEU A 143 4.17 5.89 -4.92
C LEU A 143 5.19 6.84 -4.29
N SER A 144 6.39 6.39 -3.92
CA SER A 144 7.47 7.27 -3.44
C SER A 144 7.86 8.32 -4.49
N ALA A 145 8.02 7.92 -5.75
CA ALA A 145 8.29 8.85 -6.84
C ALA A 145 7.11 9.79 -7.11
N THR A 146 5.88 9.26 -7.10
CA THR A 146 4.66 10.05 -7.26
C THR A 146 4.50 11.09 -6.15
N LEU A 147 4.71 10.69 -4.90
CA LEU A 147 4.61 11.57 -3.73
C LEU A 147 5.68 12.67 -3.79
N ALA A 148 6.89 12.36 -4.24
CA ALA A 148 7.96 13.35 -4.43
C ALA A 148 7.64 14.38 -5.51
N ALA A 149 6.83 14.03 -6.52
CA ALA A 149 6.37 14.92 -7.58
C ALA A 149 5.03 15.63 -7.26
N SER A 150 4.37 15.28 -6.16
CA SER A 150 3.06 15.83 -5.78
C SER A 150 3.14 17.21 -5.12
N SER A 151 1.99 17.88 -5.00
CA SER A 151 1.88 19.17 -4.30
C SER A 151 2.23 19.08 -2.80
N ILE A 152 2.14 17.88 -2.21
CA ILE A 152 2.38 17.62 -0.79
C ILE A 152 3.79 17.10 -0.49
N ALA A 153 4.70 17.05 -1.48
CA ALA A 153 6.03 16.48 -1.34
C ALA A 153 6.86 17.07 -0.18
N GLN A 154 6.79 18.39 0.04
CA GLN A 154 7.52 19.04 1.14
C GLN A 154 6.91 18.69 2.50
N MET A 155 5.59 18.64 2.57
CA MET A 155 4.88 18.28 3.80
C MET A 155 5.15 16.81 4.18
N ALA A 156 5.07 15.89 3.23
CA ALA A 156 5.37 14.48 3.47
C ALA A 156 6.82 14.25 3.92
N ARG A 157 7.79 14.99 3.34
CA ARG A 157 9.19 14.98 3.80
C ARG A 157 9.34 15.55 5.20
N ALA A 158 8.69 16.68 5.50
CA ALA A 158 8.74 17.28 6.84
C ALA A 158 8.08 16.39 7.90
N ALA A 159 7.07 15.62 7.52
CA ALA A 159 6.42 14.64 8.37
C ALA A 159 7.18 13.31 8.47
N ASN A 160 8.34 13.15 7.81
CA ASN A 160 9.13 11.93 7.81
C ASN A 160 8.30 10.67 7.46
N MET A 161 7.50 10.77 6.40
CA MET A 161 6.65 9.67 5.95
C MET A 161 7.47 8.52 5.36
N GLN A 162 7.29 7.32 5.88
CA GLN A 162 7.87 6.10 5.33
C GLN A 162 6.83 5.36 4.47
N LEU A 163 7.14 5.13 3.20
CA LEU A 163 6.32 4.28 2.33
C LEU A 163 6.87 2.87 2.30
N VAL A 164 5.97 1.89 2.41
CA VAL A 164 6.29 0.46 2.49
C VAL A 164 5.53 -0.27 1.38
N VAL A 165 6.18 -1.22 0.71
CA VAL A 165 5.47 -2.19 -0.14
C VAL A 165 5.03 -3.33 0.76
N ASN A 166 3.73 -3.65 0.79
CA ASN A 166 3.22 -4.74 1.62
C ASN A 166 3.91 -6.09 1.34
N ALA A 167 3.90 -6.98 2.34
CA ALA A 167 4.73 -8.18 2.33
C ALA A 167 4.37 -9.14 1.18
N PHE A 168 3.10 -9.24 0.80
CA PHE A 168 2.70 -10.16 -0.26
C PHE A 168 3.21 -9.69 -1.63
N HIS A 169 3.00 -8.42 -1.97
CA HIS A 169 3.43 -7.89 -3.26
C HIS A 169 4.93 -7.60 -3.29
N GLY A 170 5.54 -7.28 -2.14
CA GLY A 170 6.94 -6.90 -2.08
C GLY A 170 7.89 -7.98 -2.61
N HIS A 171 7.60 -9.27 -2.38
CA HIS A 171 8.39 -10.38 -2.95
C HIS A 171 8.33 -10.47 -4.48
N ALA A 172 7.33 -9.85 -5.11
CA ALA A 172 7.20 -9.79 -6.56
C ALA A 172 8.09 -8.70 -7.18
N HIS A 173 8.61 -7.77 -6.37
CA HIS A 173 9.50 -6.70 -6.81
C HIS A 173 10.94 -7.22 -6.93
N ASN A 174 11.77 -6.54 -7.72
CA ASN A 174 13.19 -6.88 -7.79
C ASN A 174 13.86 -6.72 -6.41
N HIS A 175 14.95 -7.46 -6.18
CA HIS A 175 15.58 -7.51 -4.86
C HIS A 175 16.07 -6.14 -4.37
N MET A 176 16.58 -5.30 -5.27
CA MET A 176 16.99 -3.93 -4.93
C MET A 176 15.82 -3.07 -4.43
N CYS A 177 14.62 -3.26 -4.97
CA CYS A 177 13.41 -2.64 -4.46
C CYS A 177 12.99 -3.24 -3.11
N GLN A 178 13.12 -4.56 -2.93
CA GLN A 178 12.82 -5.20 -1.66
C GLN A 178 13.67 -4.62 -0.52
N LEU A 179 14.98 -4.51 -0.72
CA LEU A 179 15.91 -3.93 0.27
C LEU A 179 15.57 -2.49 0.68
N GLN A 180 14.82 -1.75 -0.15
CA GLN A 180 14.48 -0.34 0.10
C GLN A 180 13.04 -0.12 0.59
N TYR A 181 12.12 -1.04 0.30
CA TYR A 181 10.69 -0.82 0.52
C TYR A 181 9.94 -1.97 1.18
N HIS A 182 10.50 -3.19 1.21
CA HIS A 182 9.81 -4.34 1.81
C HIS A 182 9.91 -4.29 3.34
N PRO A 183 8.83 -4.59 4.09
CA PRO A 183 8.76 -4.42 5.54
C PRO A 183 9.89 -5.14 6.28
N LEU A 184 10.30 -6.32 5.81
CA LEU A 184 11.43 -7.08 6.37
C LEU A 184 12.75 -6.30 6.48
N TYR A 185 13.02 -5.38 5.54
CA TYR A 185 14.26 -4.62 5.49
C TYR A 185 14.13 -3.20 6.07
N LEU A 186 12.92 -2.82 6.49
CA LEU A 186 12.64 -1.49 7.00
C LEU A 186 12.58 -1.49 8.54
N PRO A 187 13.40 -0.67 9.21
CA PRO A 187 13.33 -0.54 10.66
C PRO A 187 11.93 -0.09 11.12
N GLY A 188 11.47 -0.68 12.22
CA GLY A 188 10.27 -0.25 12.93
C GLY A 188 8.93 -0.78 12.39
N THR A 189 8.94 -1.56 11.30
CA THR A 189 7.76 -2.29 10.79
C THR A 189 7.41 -3.52 11.64
N GLY A 190 8.42 -4.17 12.23
CA GLY A 190 8.25 -5.37 13.04
C GLY A 190 7.66 -6.53 12.23
N LEU A 191 6.62 -7.19 12.78
CA LEU A 191 5.92 -8.30 12.11
C LEU A 191 4.74 -7.83 11.23
N GLU A 192 4.66 -6.54 10.93
CA GLU A 192 3.55 -5.99 10.15
C GLU A 192 3.64 -6.39 8.68
N ASP A 193 2.59 -7.04 8.16
CA ASP A 193 2.51 -7.44 6.74
C ASP A 193 1.98 -6.31 5.83
N PHE A 194 1.32 -5.32 6.41
CA PHE A 194 0.61 -4.23 5.73
C PHE A 194 -0.50 -4.69 4.76
N GLU A 195 -1.00 -5.93 4.91
CA GLU A 195 -2.09 -6.50 4.09
C GLU A 195 -3.48 -6.21 4.66
N THR A 196 -3.57 -5.34 5.67
CA THR A 196 -4.81 -5.04 6.39
C THR A 196 -5.94 -4.62 5.45
N CYS A 197 -5.64 -3.82 4.43
CA CYS A 197 -6.65 -3.36 3.46
C CYS A 197 -7.28 -4.54 2.70
N LYS A 198 -6.49 -5.53 2.28
CA LYS A 198 -7.00 -6.73 1.58
C LYS A 198 -7.97 -7.52 2.47
N ARG A 199 -7.70 -7.60 3.78
CA ARG A 199 -8.58 -8.25 4.77
C ARG A 199 -9.90 -7.47 4.94
N VAL A 200 -9.84 -6.15 5.04
CA VAL A 200 -11.02 -5.28 5.08
C VAL A 200 -11.84 -5.45 3.81
N PHE A 201 -11.20 -5.44 2.64
CA PHE A 201 -11.87 -5.57 1.35
C PHE A 201 -12.57 -6.90 1.17
N SER A 202 -11.89 -8.00 1.51
CA SER A 202 -12.46 -9.34 1.49
C SER A 202 -13.78 -9.41 2.27
N SER A 203 -13.83 -8.81 3.46
CA SER A 203 -15.05 -8.72 4.27
C SER A 203 -16.11 -7.80 3.64
N SER A 204 -15.70 -6.60 3.21
CA SER A 204 -16.60 -5.58 2.68
C SER A 204 -17.27 -5.96 1.37
N ASN A 205 -16.71 -6.91 0.62
CA ASN A 205 -17.29 -7.44 -0.60
C ASN A 205 -18.69 -8.06 -0.37
N ALA A 206 -19.03 -8.45 0.86
CA ALA A 206 -20.39 -8.86 1.22
C ALA A 206 -21.44 -7.76 0.98
N THR A 207 -21.04 -6.48 0.97
CA THR A 207 -21.92 -5.35 0.70
C THR A 207 -22.17 -5.12 -0.79
N ALA A 208 -21.37 -5.70 -1.69
CA ALA A 208 -21.40 -5.39 -3.12
C ALA A 208 -22.79 -5.55 -3.74
N ALA A 209 -23.50 -6.64 -3.41
CA ALA A 209 -24.85 -6.89 -3.92
C ALA A 209 -25.90 -5.88 -3.42
N LEU A 210 -25.69 -5.28 -2.24
CA LEU A 210 -26.60 -4.28 -1.65
C LEU A 210 -26.39 -2.90 -2.27
N ILE A 211 -25.14 -2.56 -2.61
CA ILE A 211 -24.76 -1.20 -2.98
C ILE A 211 -24.77 -0.96 -4.51
N HIS A 212 -24.65 -2.02 -5.32
CA HIS A 212 -24.53 -1.93 -6.78
C HIS A 212 -25.65 -1.11 -7.44
N HIS A 213 -26.89 -1.29 -6.99
CA HIS A 213 -28.09 -0.64 -7.53
C HIS A 213 -28.73 0.34 -6.55
N ALA A 214 -28.02 0.71 -5.48
CA ALA A 214 -28.51 1.60 -4.43
C ALA A 214 -28.46 3.07 -4.84
N SER A 215 -29.24 3.91 -4.15
CA SER A 215 -28.96 5.35 -4.11
C SER A 215 -27.61 5.63 -3.46
N HIS A 216 -27.03 6.80 -3.73
CA HIS A 216 -25.78 7.21 -3.08
C HIS A 216 -25.90 7.20 -1.54
N PHE A 217 -27.05 7.63 -1.01
CA PHE A 217 -27.35 7.53 0.42
C PHE A 217 -27.17 6.10 0.95
N HIS A 218 -27.80 5.11 0.30
CA HIS A 218 -27.75 3.72 0.75
C HIS A 218 -26.39 3.07 0.48
N TYR A 219 -25.70 3.46 -0.60
CA TYR A 219 -24.33 3.06 -0.88
C TYR A 219 -23.40 3.40 0.29
N VAL A 220 -23.40 4.68 0.71
CA VAL A 220 -22.58 5.13 1.85
C VAL A 220 -23.08 4.50 3.15
N GLN A 221 -24.39 4.44 3.39
CA GLN A 221 -24.96 3.85 4.60
C GLN A 221 -24.54 2.39 4.81
N TYR A 222 -24.57 1.55 3.78
CA TYR A 222 -24.22 0.14 3.92
C TYR A 222 -22.72 -0.06 4.17
N LEU A 223 -21.87 0.75 3.51
CA LEU A 223 -20.44 0.73 3.77
C LEU A 223 -20.12 1.20 5.20
N ASP A 224 -20.73 2.30 5.64
CA ASP A 224 -20.55 2.86 6.98
C ASP A 224 -20.98 1.86 8.07
N LEU A 225 -22.15 1.24 7.92
CA LEU A 225 -22.61 0.20 8.85
C LEU A 225 -21.67 -1.02 8.88
N HIS A 226 -21.19 -1.47 7.73
CA HIS A 226 -20.24 -2.58 7.66
C HIS A 226 -18.92 -2.23 8.35
N PHE A 227 -18.38 -1.03 8.09
CA PHE A 227 -17.13 -0.56 8.70
C PHE A 227 -17.26 -0.32 10.19
N SER A 228 -18.40 0.21 10.65
CA SER A 228 -18.67 0.36 12.07
C SER A 228 -18.70 -0.99 12.80
N GLN A 229 -19.31 -2.02 12.20
CA GLN A 229 -19.30 -3.36 12.79
C GLN A 229 -17.90 -3.97 12.75
N TRP A 230 -17.19 -3.84 11.63
CA TRP A 230 -15.80 -4.30 11.48
C TRP A 230 -14.89 -3.69 12.55
N ASP A 231 -14.95 -2.38 12.76
CA ASP A 231 -14.16 -1.69 13.77
C ASP A 231 -14.53 -2.14 15.19
N ALA A 232 -15.82 -2.37 15.47
CA ALA A 232 -16.25 -2.91 16.76
C ALA A 232 -15.67 -4.30 17.03
N ASP A 233 -15.66 -5.18 16.02
CA ASP A 233 -15.07 -6.51 16.10
C ASP A 233 -13.56 -6.43 16.29
N LYS A 234 -12.87 -5.59 15.51
CA LYS A 234 -11.41 -5.38 15.64
C LYS A 234 -11.04 -4.80 17.00
N TYR A 235 -11.83 -3.87 17.50
CA TYR A 235 -11.64 -3.29 18.82
C TYR A 235 -11.79 -4.34 19.93
N ALA A 236 -12.76 -5.25 19.82
CA ALA A 236 -12.93 -6.36 20.76
C ALA A 236 -11.76 -7.35 20.73
N GLU A 237 -11.12 -7.54 19.57
CA GLU A 237 -9.97 -8.43 19.37
C GLU A 237 -8.62 -7.82 19.80
N LEU A 238 -8.53 -6.51 20.03
CA LEU A 238 -7.27 -5.80 20.31
C LEU A 238 -6.46 -6.41 21.46
N SER A 239 -7.12 -6.72 22.57
CA SER A 239 -6.45 -7.25 23.76
C SER A 239 -5.80 -8.61 23.49
N MET A 240 -6.47 -9.44 22.70
CA MET A 240 -5.96 -10.75 22.30
C MET A 240 -4.72 -10.59 21.42
N ILE A 241 -4.77 -9.74 20.40
CA ILE A 241 -3.64 -9.46 19.50
C ILE A 241 -2.41 -8.99 20.30
N ILE A 242 -2.60 -8.00 21.18
CA ILE A 242 -1.51 -7.45 22.00
C ILE A 242 -0.94 -8.54 22.91
N SER A 243 -1.79 -9.30 23.60
CA SER A 243 -1.34 -10.35 24.52
C SER A 243 -0.57 -11.48 23.82
N THR A 244 -1.02 -11.90 22.63
CA THR A 244 -0.36 -12.92 21.82
C THR A 244 1.00 -12.43 21.35
N ASN A 245 1.07 -11.22 20.79
CA ASN A 245 2.34 -10.68 20.28
C ASN A 245 3.38 -10.49 21.40
N MET A 246 2.95 -10.09 22.60
CA MET A 246 3.85 -9.99 23.76
C MET A 246 4.38 -11.36 24.18
N ALA A 247 3.54 -12.39 24.22
CA ALA A 247 3.95 -13.75 24.56
C ALA A 247 4.93 -14.33 23.52
N GLU A 248 4.69 -14.08 22.23
CA GLU A 248 5.59 -14.49 21.15
C GLU A 248 6.95 -13.79 21.23
N LEU A 249 6.96 -12.49 21.55
CA LEU A 249 8.20 -11.73 21.75
C LEU A 249 9.01 -12.26 22.94
N ASP A 250 8.35 -12.58 24.04
CA ASP A 250 9.00 -13.16 25.22
C ASP A 250 9.57 -14.55 24.90
N ALA A 251 8.84 -15.38 24.16
CA ALA A 251 9.32 -16.68 23.70
C ALA A 251 10.53 -16.57 22.78
N TYR A 252 10.51 -15.63 21.83
CA TYR A 252 11.64 -15.37 20.93
C TYR A 252 12.89 -14.92 21.72
N ARG A 253 12.74 -13.98 22.66
CA ARG A 253 13.84 -13.52 23.53
C ARG A 253 14.42 -14.64 24.39
N ALA A 254 13.59 -15.57 24.86
CA ALA A 254 14.05 -16.73 25.63
C ALA A 254 14.86 -17.73 24.79
N LEU A 255 14.50 -17.91 23.51
CA LEU A 255 15.21 -18.80 22.58
C LEU A 255 16.52 -18.19 22.05
N HIS A 256 16.57 -16.87 21.91
CA HIS A 256 17.69 -16.15 21.29
C HIS A 256 18.29 -15.07 22.22
N PRO A 257 18.78 -15.43 23.43
CA PRO A 257 19.13 -14.45 24.47
C PRO A 257 20.36 -13.59 24.15
N ASN A 258 21.23 -14.04 23.23
CA ASN A 258 22.51 -13.40 22.92
C ASN A 258 22.73 -13.22 21.40
N GLU A 259 21.68 -13.34 20.58
CA GLU A 259 21.83 -13.09 19.15
C GLU A 259 21.97 -11.59 18.89
N ASN A 260 23.17 -11.19 18.47
CA ASN A 260 23.45 -9.86 17.97
C ASN A 260 23.71 -9.97 16.47
N LEU A 261 22.63 -9.97 15.69
CA LEU A 261 22.66 -10.06 14.24
C LEU A 261 22.58 -8.66 13.64
N ASP A 262 23.54 -8.31 12.80
CA ASP A 262 23.64 -7.00 12.17
C ASP A 262 22.92 -6.97 10.81
N PHE A 263 21.63 -7.27 10.84
CA PHE A 263 20.78 -7.27 9.64
C PHE A 263 20.81 -5.93 8.91
N GLY A 264 20.98 -4.83 9.65
CA GLY A 264 21.06 -3.48 9.09
C GLY A 264 22.28 -3.30 8.19
N SER A 265 23.47 -3.68 8.66
CA SER A 265 24.68 -3.61 7.83
C SER A 265 24.61 -4.57 6.66
N TRP A 266 24.11 -5.80 6.85
CA TRP A 266 23.99 -6.78 5.75
C TRP A 266 23.10 -6.29 4.62
N ALA A 267 21.92 -5.73 4.95
CA ALA A 267 21.02 -5.16 3.95
C ALA A 267 21.64 -3.94 3.23
N ALA A 268 22.39 -3.10 3.96
CA ALA A 268 23.07 -1.94 3.39
C ALA A 268 24.22 -2.34 2.47
N GLU A 269 25.04 -3.32 2.86
CA GLU A 269 26.12 -3.89 2.05
C GLU A 269 25.57 -4.54 0.78
N GLU A 270 24.48 -5.30 0.90
CA GLU A 270 23.82 -5.94 -0.24
C GLU A 270 23.23 -4.91 -1.21
N LEU A 271 22.57 -3.86 -0.70
CA LEU A 271 22.05 -2.78 -1.54
C LEU A 271 23.18 -2.02 -2.25
N ALA A 272 24.28 -1.75 -1.56
CA ALA A 272 25.45 -1.10 -2.14
C ALA A 272 26.09 -1.96 -3.23
N TYR A 273 26.17 -3.28 -3.00
CA TYR A 273 26.65 -4.24 -3.99
C TYR A 273 25.76 -4.24 -5.24
N LEU A 274 24.43 -4.35 -5.09
CA LEU A 274 23.50 -4.36 -6.23
C LEU A 274 23.53 -3.06 -7.03
N LYS A 275 23.65 -1.90 -6.38
CA LYS A 275 23.79 -0.60 -7.06
C LYS A 275 25.10 -0.48 -7.83
N ALA A 276 26.18 -1.10 -7.33
CA ALA A 276 27.47 -1.11 -8.00
C ALA A 276 27.48 -2.08 -9.20
N VAL A 277 26.83 -3.23 -9.06
CA VAL A 277 26.71 -4.27 -10.09
C VAL A 277 25.52 -3.95 -11.00
N ARG A 278 25.68 -2.93 -11.87
CA ARG A 278 24.67 -2.56 -12.87
C ARG A 278 24.32 -3.70 -13.85
N SER A 279 25.25 -4.64 -14.04
CA SER A 279 25.09 -5.82 -14.89
C SER A 279 25.89 -6.98 -14.31
N GLU A 280 25.41 -8.21 -14.50
CA GLU A 280 26.11 -9.43 -14.09
C GLU A 280 27.60 -9.37 -14.50
N PRO A 281 28.54 -9.62 -13.57
CA PRO A 281 29.95 -9.61 -13.90
C PRO A 281 30.24 -10.59 -15.04
N LYS A 282 30.94 -10.14 -16.08
CA LYS A 282 31.20 -10.95 -17.30
C LYS A 282 31.75 -12.34 -17.02
N HIS A 283 32.55 -12.46 -15.96
CA HIS A 283 33.12 -13.73 -15.54
C HIS A 283 32.10 -14.69 -14.93
N ASP A 284 31.09 -14.19 -14.22
CA ASP A 284 30.04 -15.01 -13.64
C ASP A 284 29.05 -15.45 -14.73
N ALA A 285 28.68 -14.53 -15.62
CA ALA A 285 27.93 -14.85 -16.83
C ALA A 285 28.62 -15.95 -17.66
N LEU A 286 29.95 -15.85 -17.85
CA LEU A 286 30.72 -16.86 -18.56
C LEU A 286 30.70 -18.22 -17.86
N ARG A 287 30.76 -18.27 -16.52
CA ARG A 287 30.66 -19.51 -15.74
C ARG A 287 29.29 -20.15 -15.88
N VAL A 288 28.22 -19.37 -15.82
CA VAL A 288 26.84 -19.84 -16.03
C VAL A 288 26.70 -20.40 -17.44
N THR A 289 27.10 -19.63 -18.47
CA THR A 289 27.07 -20.10 -19.86
C THR A 289 27.88 -21.39 -20.04
N TYR A 290 29.06 -21.50 -19.43
CA TYR A 290 29.88 -22.71 -19.51
C TYR A 290 29.16 -23.94 -18.93
N VAL A 291 28.49 -23.79 -17.79
CA VAL A 291 27.69 -24.87 -17.17
C VAL A 291 26.49 -25.24 -18.06
N GLU A 292 25.77 -24.25 -18.58
CA GLU A 292 24.64 -24.47 -19.50
C GLU A 292 25.07 -25.23 -20.76
N GLU A 293 26.23 -24.89 -21.33
CA GLU A 293 26.79 -25.60 -22.48
C GLU A 293 27.21 -27.04 -22.15
N LEU A 294 27.77 -27.29 -20.95
CA LEU A 294 28.06 -28.64 -20.47
C LEU A 294 26.79 -29.48 -20.30
N GLU A 295 25.71 -28.90 -19.76
CA GLU A 295 24.42 -29.58 -19.64
C GLU A 295 23.81 -29.91 -21.01
N LYS A 296 23.91 -29.00 -21.98
CA LYS A 296 23.50 -29.27 -23.37
C LYS A 296 24.29 -30.41 -23.97
N LEU A 297 25.62 -30.43 -23.79
CA LEU A 297 26.49 -31.49 -24.29
C LEU A 297 26.16 -32.86 -23.65
N ALA A 298 25.83 -32.89 -22.36
CA ALA A 298 25.46 -34.10 -21.64
C ALA A 298 24.14 -34.71 -22.15
N LYS A 299 23.19 -33.90 -22.63
CA LYS A 299 21.90 -34.36 -23.18
C LYS A 299 21.99 -34.96 -24.59
N VAL A 300 23.11 -34.74 -25.29
CA VAL A 300 23.35 -35.22 -26.66
C VAL A 300 24.16 -36.53 -26.67
N ARG A 301 24.69 -36.95 -25.51
CA ARG A 301 25.32 -38.27 -25.30
C ARG A 301 24.31 -39.29 -24.80
#